data_AF-A0A6P5ZT46-F1
#
_entry.id   AF-A0A6P5ZT46-F1
#
_cell.length_a   1.000
_cell.length_b   1.000
_cell.length_c   1.000
_cell.angle_alpha   90.00
_cell.angle_beta   90.00
_cell.angle_gamma   90.00
#
_symmetry.space_group_name_H-M   'P 1'
#
loop_
_entity.id
_entity.type
_entity.pdbx_description
1 polymer ?
#
loop_
_entity_poly.entity_id
_entity_poly.type
_entity_poly.pdbx_seq_one_letter_code
_entity_poly.pdbx_strand_id
1 'polypeptide(L)'
;MVACVSAWFGLNLQPFTLNTLRLQQQFATTTAPKAPPGPFTFHKLSLQWPPAACNSGQMTCKPPIPREFTIHGIWPQYSNDNQVPPYNPITNRCTNVTPTPASNLLNELNPILNNLSSLWPNLTDPQDLSSNLKFWEHEWKKHGMCSDYPDQPRDYFNSALQLRRGLNPGDYF
;
A
#
# COMPACT_ATOMS: atom_id res chain seq x y z
N MET A 1 14.24 -8.71 -0.93
CA MET A 1 13.96 -8.30 0.46
C MET A 1 12.91 -7.20 0.41
N VAL A 2 11.74 -7.44 0.99
CA VAL A 2 10.67 -6.44 1.14
C VAL A 2 10.68 -6.02 2.61
N ALA A 3 10.79 -4.73 2.87
CA ALA A 3 10.70 -4.17 4.20
C ALA A 3 9.27 -3.65 4.39
N CYS A 4 8.51 -4.28 5.28
CA CYS A 4 7.15 -3.84 5.59
C CYS A 4 7.15 -3.00 6.86
N VAL A 5 6.74 -1.74 6.75
CA VAL A 5 6.45 -0.92 7.92
C VAL A 5 4.95 -1.04 8.18
N SER A 6 4.61 -1.58 9.35
CA SER A 6 3.22 -1.67 9.78
C SER A 6 2.94 -0.48 10.68
N ALA A 7 1.93 0.31 10.35
CA ALA A 7 1.54 1.42 11.19
C ALA A 7 0.03 1.49 11.32
N TRP A 8 -0.44 1.67 12.55
CA TRP A 8 -1.85 1.79 12.87
C TRP A 8 -2.25 3.25 12.70
N PHE A 9 -2.67 3.63 11.49
CA PHE A 9 -3.26 4.94 11.23
C PHE A 9 -4.61 4.75 10.55
N GLY A 10 -5.66 5.35 11.11
CA GLY A 10 -6.86 5.63 10.35
C GLY A 10 -6.57 6.86 9.50
N LEU A 11 -6.65 6.77 8.17
CA LEU A 11 -6.34 7.88 7.26
C LEU A 11 -7.44 8.97 7.25
N ASN A 12 -8.35 8.92 8.23
CA ASN A 12 -9.50 9.80 8.35
C ASN A 12 -9.63 10.40 9.76
N LEU A 13 -8.55 10.98 10.27
CA LEU A 13 -8.57 11.74 11.51
C LEU A 13 -8.13 13.19 11.28
N GLN A 14 -9.06 14.09 11.59
CA GLN A 14 -8.85 15.50 11.88
C GLN A 14 -7.63 15.72 12.80
N PRO A 15 -7.02 16.93 12.80
CA PRO A 15 -5.74 17.16 13.46
C PRO A 15 -5.88 17.00 14.98
N PHE A 16 -5.43 15.85 15.50
CA PHE A 16 -5.21 15.68 16.92
C PHE A 16 -3.71 15.64 17.18
N THR A 17 -3.31 16.53 18.08
CA THR A 17 -1.96 16.75 18.57
C THR A 17 -1.28 15.47 19.02
N LEU A 18 -0.09 15.21 18.46
CA LEU A 18 0.85 14.19 18.90
C LEU A 18 1.24 14.43 20.36
N ASN A 19 0.60 13.71 21.28
CA ASN A 19 1.17 13.42 22.58
C ASN A 19 0.62 12.09 23.10
N THR A 20 1.53 11.23 23.55
CA THR A 20 1.34 9.92 24.20
C THR A 20 1.04 8.70 23.33
N LEU A 21 2.10 8.15 22.72
CA LEU A 21 2.20 6.71 22.46
C LEU A 21 2.59 6.00 23.76
N ARG A 22 1.63 5.41 24.47
CA ARG A 22 1.91 4.39 25.50
C ARG A 22 1.89 3.02 24.84
N LEU A 23 3.06 2.37 24.76
CA LEU A 23 3.15 0.93 24.51
C LEU A 23 2.63 0.18 25.74
N GLN A 24 1.42 -0.37 25.67
CA GLN A 24 1.02 -1.45 26.57
C GLN A 24 1.16 -2.78 25.84
N GLN A 25 2.17 -3.56 26.23
CA GLN A 25 2.25 -4.97 25.89
C GLN A 25 1.26 -5.73 26.77
N GLN A 26 0.21 -6.29 26.16
CA GLN A 26 -0.57 -7.36 26.78
C GLN A 26 -0.41 -8.61 25.93
N PHE A 27 0.21 -9.62 26.52
CA PHE A 27 0.24 -10.97 25.99
C PHE A 27 -1.13 -11.60 26.26
N ALA A 28 -1.84 -12.00 25.21
CA ALA A 28 -3.05 -12.80 25.33
C ALA A 28 -2.85 -14.15 24.63
N THR A 29 -2.63 -15.18 25.42
CA THR A 29 -2.77 -16.59 25.02
C THR A 29 -4.25 -16.98 25.15
N THR A 30 -4.93 -17.24 24.02
CA THR A 30 -6.03 -18.21 23.91
C THR A 30 -6.47 -18.31 22.44
N THR A 31 -6.60 -19.54 21.94
CA THR A 31 -7.17 -19.85 20.63
C THR A 31 -8.62 -19.36 20.54
N ALA A 32 -8.84 -18.24 19.85
CA ALA A 32 -10.16 -17.69 19.58
C ALA A 32 -10.78 -18.34 18.32
N PRO A 33 -12.10 -18.62 18.33
CA PRO A 33 -12.81 -19.04 17.13
C PRO A 33 -12.68 -17.97 16.04
N LYS A 34 -12.56 -18.41 14.79
CA LYS A 34 -12.38 -17.55 13.61
C LYS A 34 -13.65 -16.73 13.38
N ALA A 35 -13.74 -15.57 14.04
CA ALA A 35 -14.77 -14.58 13.78
C ALA A 35 -14.75 -14.19 12.29
N PRO A 36 -15.93 -13.88 11.69
CA PRO A 36 -15.94 -13.26 10.37
C PRO A 36 -15.04 -12.02 10.41
N PRO A 37 -14.26 -11.73 9.34
CA PRO A 37 -13.42 -10.55 9.36
C PRO A 37 -14.31 -9.32 9.54
N GLY A 38 -14.09 -8.58 10.63
CA GLY A 38 -14.65 -7.24 10.80
C GLY A 38 -14.08 -6.28 9.74
N PRO A 39 -14.42 -4.98 9.81
CA PRO A 39 -13.74 -3.99 8.95
C PRO A 39 -12.22 -4.12 9.10
N PHE A 40 -11.48 -3.81 8.03
CA PHE A 40 -10.02 -3.73 8.15
C PHE A 40 -9.65 -2.67 9.20
N THR A 41 -8.49 -2.82 9.83
CA THR A 41 -8.13 -2.05 11.02
C THR A 41 -6.89 -1.18 10.86
N PHE A 42 -5.99 -1.52 9.95
CA PHE A 42 -4.80 -0.71 9.67
C PHE A 42 -4.28 -0.93 8.25
N HIS A 43 -3.35 -0.07 7.83
CA HIS A 43 -2.64 -0.20 6.57
C HIS A 43 -1.18 -0.59 6.82
N LYS A 44 -0.66 -1.51 6.00
CA LYS A 44 0.78 -1.77 5.89
C LYS A 44 1.36 -1.01 4.72
N LEU A 45 2.36 -0.18 4.97
CA LEU A 45 3.20 0.34 3.89
C LEU A 45 4.32 -0.68 3.60
N SER A 46 4.24 -1.30 2.44
CA SER A 46 5.24 -2.24 1.95
C SER A 46 6.24 -1.50 1.07
N LEU A 47 7.51 -1.50 1.48
CA LEU A 47 8.61 -0.93 0.73
C LEU A 47 9.50 -2.05 0.21
N GLN A 48 10.10 -1.84 -0.96
CA GLN A 48 11.06 -2.76 -1.55
C GLN A 48 12.40 -2.06 -1.79
N TRP A 49 13.48 -2.78 -1.52
CA TRP A 49 14.84 -2.35 -1.86
C TRP A 49 15.18 -2.84 -3.28
N PRO A 50 15.22 -1.95 -4.30
CA PRO A 50 15.30 -2.39 -5.69
C PRO A 50 16.53 -3.24 -6.03
N PRO A 51 17.76 -2.92 -5.56
CA PRO A 51 18.92 -3.76 -5.83
C PRO A 51 18.76 -5.20 -5.35
N ALA A 52 18.17 -5.43 -4.16
CA ALA A 52 17.93 -6.78 -3.67
C ALA A 52 16.75 -7.47 -4.35
N ALA A 53 15.69 -6.73 -4.73
CA ALA A 53 14.57 -7.30 -5.48
C ALA A 53 15.03 -7.78 -6.87
N CYS A 54 15.80 -6.96 -7.57
CA CYS A 54 16.32 -7.25 -8.90
C CYS A 54 17.38 -8.36 -8.92
N ASN A 55 18.08 -8.59 -7.81
CA ASN A 55 19.06 -9.68 -7.68
C ASN A 55 18.47 -10.96 -7.07
N SER A 56 17.15 -11.03 -6.85
CA SER A 56 16.50 -12.19 -6.22
C SER A 56 16.29 -13.39 -7.15
N GLY A 57 16.46 -13.20 -8.47
CA GLY A 57 16.13 -14.20 -9.49
C GLY A 57 14.64 -14.34 -9.81
N GLN A 58 13.75 -13.60 -9.14
CA GLN A 58 12.30 -13.65 -9.37
C GLN A 58 11.81 -12.70 -10.49
N MET A 59 12.61 -11.71 -10.86
CA MET A 59 12.28 -10.73 -11.90
C MET A 59 13.55 -10.26 -12.61
N THR A 60 13.41 -9.88 -13.88
CA THR A 60 14.48 -9.24 -14.65
C THR A 60 14.25 -7.74 -14.67
N CYS A 61 15.14 -6.98 -14.06
CA CYS A 61 15.01 -5.52 -14.01
C CYS A 61 15.83 -4.82 -15.09
N LYS A 62 15.25 -3.80 -15.72
CA LYS A 62 15.99 -2.91 -16.63
C LYS A 62 16.69 -1.78 -15.86
N PRO A 63 17.99 -1.52 -16.10
CA PRO A 63 18.68 -0.36 -15.56
C PRO A 63 18.07 0.98 -16.06
N PRO A 64 18.22 2.09 -15.31
CA PRO A 64 18.90 2.18 -14.01
C PRO A 64 18.03 1.63 -12.87
N ILE A 65 18.65 0.83 -11.99
CA ILE A 65 17.99 0.32 -10.79
C ILE A 65 18.00 1.41 -9.71
N PRO A 66 16.85 1.84 -9.17
CA PRO A 66 16.82 2.86 -8.13
C PRO A 66 17.61 2.41 -6.89
N ARG A 67 18.28 3.35 -6.21
CA ARG A 67 19.08 3.09 -5.00
C ARG A 67 18.43 3.63 -3.73
N GLU A 68 17.12 3.79 -3.77
CA GLU A 68 16.30 4.16 -2.63
C GLU A 68 15.19 3.12 -2.48
N PHE A 69 14.63 2.99 -1.28
CA PHE A 69 13.42 2.20 -1.10
C PHE A 69 12.32 2.77 -1.98
N THR A 70 11.64 1.91 -2.73
CA THR A 70 10.43 2.29 -3.47
C THR A 70 9.22 1.64 -2.82
N ILE A 71 8.05 2.20 -3.06
CA ILE A 71 6.78 1.60 -2.64
C ILE A 71 6.57 0.32 -3.45
N HIS A 72 6.20 -0.74 -2.75
CA HIS A 72 5.59 -1.93 -3.36
C HIS A 72 4.07 -1.81 -3.30
N GLY A 73 3.54 -1.46 -2.12
CA GLY A 73 2.11 -1.23 -1.94
C GLY A 73 1.71 -0.68 -0.58
N ILE A 74 0.45 -0.28 -0.46
CA ILE A 74 -0.20 0.04 0.81
C ILE A 74 -1.41 -0.87 0.99
N TRP A 75 -1.40 -1.70 2.02
CA TRP A 75 -2.31 -2.85 2.09
C TRP A 75 -3.22 -2.78 3.31
N PRO A 76 -4.55 -2.78 3.13
CA PRO A 76 -5.48 -2.94 4.23
C PRO A 76 -5.30 -4.30 4.92
N GLN A 77 -5.25 -4.30 6.24
CA GLN A 77 -5.06 -5.47 7.10
C GLN A 77 -6.15 -5.55 8.17
N TYR A 78 -6.57 -6.77 8.49
CA TYR A 78 -7.38 -7.03 9.69
C TYR A 78 -6.52 -6.93 10.96
N SER A 79 -7.16 -6.90 12.13
CA SER A 79 -6.48 -6.71 13.42
C SER A 79 -5.50 -7.81 13.78
N ASN A 80 -5.70 -9.00 13.21
CA ASN A 80 -4.81 -10.16 13.34
C ASN A 80 -3.71 -10.20 12.27
N ASP A 81 -3.49 -9.09 11.58
CA ASP A 81 -2.48 -8.93 10.54
C ASP A 81 -2.66 -9.79 9.28
N ASN A 82 -3.87 -10.34 9.11
CA ASN A 82 -4.23 -11.00 7.86
C ASN A 82 -4.63 -9.98 6.79
N GLN A 83 -4.29 -10.30 5.55
CA GLN A 83 -4.64 -9.48 4.40
C GLN A 83 -6.15 -9.46 4.18
N VAL A 84 -6.68 -8.28 3.89
CA VAL A 84 -8.04 -8.12 3.35
C VAL A 84 -8.07 -8.71 1.94
N PRO A 85 -9.01 -9.63 1.63
CA PRO A 85 -9.11 -10.18 0.28
C PRO A 85 -9.49 -9.07 -0.73
N PRO A 86 -9.17 -9.24 -2.01
CA PRO A 86 -9.54 -8.27 -3.06
C PRO A 86 -11.05 -8.06 -3.12
N TYR A 87 -11.48 -6.86 -3.50
CA TYR A 87 -12.90 -6.56 -3.67
C TYR A 87 -13.54 -7.49 -4.71
N ASN A 88 -14.66 -8.09 -4.34
CA ASN A 88 -15.53 -8.80 -5.26
C ASN A 88 -16.99 -8.54 -4.87
N PRO A 89 -17.84 -8.05 -5.78
CA PRO A 89 -19.21 -7.67 -5.44
C PRO A 89 -20.08 -8.83 -4.93
N ILE A 90 -19.66 -10.07 -5.18
CA ILE A 90 -20.39 -11.29 -4.81
C ILE A 90 -19.71 -11.98 -3.61
N THR A 91 -18.40 -12.24 -3.70
CA THR A 91 -17.70 -13.10 -2.74
C THR A 91 -16.97 -12.37 -1.63
N ASN A 92 -16.66 -11.07 -1.80
CA ASN A 92 -15.97 -10.27 -0.80
C ASN A 92 -16.26 -8.78 -1.00
N ARG A 93 -17.47 -8.36 -0.60
CA ARG A 93 -17.88 -6.96 -0.65
C ARG A 93 -17.37 -6.21 0.58
N CYS A 94 -16.07 -5.94 0.60
CA CYS A 94 -15.37 -5.28 1.71
C CYS A 94 -15.80 -3.81 1.95
N THR A 95 -16.53 -3.21 1.02
CA THR A 95 -17.06 -1.85 1.10
C THR A 95 -18.46 -1.77 0.49
N ASN A 96 -19.27 -0.84 0.99
CA ASN A 96 -20.59 -0.56 0.43
C ASN A 96 -20.54 0.32 -0.82
N VAL A 97 -19.44 1.09 -0.97
CA VAL A 97 -19.18 1.94 -2.14
C VAL A 97 -18.72 1.08 -3.30
N THR A 98 -19.21 1.35 -4.51
CA THR A 98 -18.71 0.70 -5.72
C THR A 98 -17.32 1.22 -6.05
N PRO A 99 -16.26 0.39 -6.02
CA PRO A 99 -14.91 0.88 -6.24
C PRO A 99 -14.69 1.36 -7.68
N THR A 100 -13.79 2.32 -7.86
CA THR A 100 -13.41 2.79 -9.19
C THR A 100 -12.74 1.66 -9.97
N PRO A 101 -13.24 1.29 -11.16
CA PRO A 101 -12.64 0.23 -11.96
C PRO A 101 -11.19 0.54 -12.32
N ALA A 102 -10.34 -0.49 -12.31
CA ALA A 102 -8.92 -0.31 -12.62
C ALA A 102 -8.66 0.26 -14.02
N SER A 103 -9.56 0.02 -14.98
CA SER A 103 -9.51 0.61 -16.33
C SER A 103 -9.52 2.14 -16.32
N ASN A 104 -10.02 2.76 -15.25
CA ASN A 104 -10.12 4.21 -15.12
C ASN A 104 -8.89 4.80 -14.43
N LEU A 105 -7.96 3.97 -13.91
CA LEU A 105 -6.82 4.44 -13.12
C LEU A 105 -5.93 5.43 -13.87
N LEU A 106 -5.68 5.24 -15.16
CA LEU A 106 -4.82 6.17 -15.89
C LEU A 106 -5.35 7.61 -15.81
N ASN A 107 -6.67 7.79 -15.97
CA ASN A 107 -7.29 9.11 -15.87
C ASN A 107 -7.23 9.66 -14.45
N GLU A 108 -7.49 8.81 -13.45
CA GLU A 108 -7.43 9.21 -12.04
C GLU A 108 -6.02 9.60 -11.59
N LEU A 109 -5.00 8.89 -12.07
CA LEU A 109 -3.61 9.05 -11.64
C LEU A 109 -2.82 10.05 -12.50
N ASN A 110 -3.37 10.51 -13.63
CA ASN A 110 -2.68 11.43 -14.54
C ASN A 110 -1.98 12.61 -13.82
N PRO A 111 -2.61 13.28 -12.82
CA PRO A 111 -1.97 14.41 -12.13
C PRO A 111 -0.75 14.04 -11.25
N ILE A 112 -0.57 12.76 -10.92
CA ILE A 112 0.47 12.29 -9.99
C ILE A 112 1.43 11.25 -10.62
N LEU A 113 1.35 11.01 -11.93
CA LEU A 113 2.18 10.01 -12.63
C LEU A 113 3.67 10.20 -12.38
N ASN A 114 4.17 11.44 -12.39
CA ASN A 114 5.59 11.71 -12.14
C ASN A 114 6.03 11.29 -10.74
N ASN A 115 5.16 11.47 -9.73
CA ASN A 115 5.46 11.03 -8.37
C ASN A 115 5.40 9.52 -8.23
N LEU A 116 4.43 8.88 -8.89
CA LEU A 116 4.31 7.42 -8.90
C LEU A 116 5.49 6.76 -9.62
N SER A 117 5.88 7.24 -10.81
CA SER A 117 7.04 6.72 -11.54
C SER A 117 8.34 6.86 -10.75
N SER A 118 8.45 7.88 -9.89
CA SER A 118 9.63 8.08 -9.04
C SER A 118 9.62 7.22 -7.77
N LEU A 119 8.50 7.15 -7.06
CA LEU A 119 8.44 6.55 -5.71
C LEU A 119 7.80 5.16 -5.68
N TRP A 120 7.03 4.80 -6.69
CA TRP A 120 6.31 3.52 -6.82
C TRP A 120 6.49 2.89 -8.22
N PRO A 121 7.72 2.79 -8.79
CA PRO A 121 7.92 2.17 -10.09
C PRO A 121 7.72 0.65 -10.07
N ASN A 122 7.38 0.10 -11.23
CA ASN A 122 7.59 -1.29 -11.56
C ASN A 122 9.08 -1.52 -11.82
N LEU A 123 9.73 -2.40 -11.04
CA LEU A 123 11.18 -2.61 -11.17
C LEU A 123 11.60 -3.39 -12.41
N THR A 124 10.69 -4.08 -13.09
CA THR A 124 10.97 -4.75 -14.37
C THR A 124 11.35 -3.72 -15.43
N ASP A 125 10.58 -2.63 -15.52
CA ASP A 125 10.82 -1.52 -16.43
C ASP A 125 10.32 -0.19 -15.82
N PRO A 126 11.15 0.48 -14.99
CA PRO A 126 10.75 1.67 -14.25
C PRO A 126 10.38 2.87 -15.13
N GLN A 127 10.89 2.89 -16.37
CA GLN A 127 10.71 4.00 -17.31
C GLN A 127 9.51 3.78 -18.25
N ASP A 128 9.02 2.55 -18.36
CA ASP A 128 7.85 2.24 -19.18
C ASP A 128 6.55 2.50 -18.40
N LEU A 129 5.80 3.52 -18.85
CA LEU A 129 4.51 3.87 -18.26
C LEU A 129 3.51 2.69 -18.30
N SER A 130 3.56 1.84 -19.33
CA SER A 130 2.65 0.69 -19.44
C SER A 130 2.93 -0.35 -18.34
N SER A 131 4.20 -0.65 -18.09
CA SER A 131 4.64 -1.55 -17.02
C SER A 131 4.32 -1.00 -15.63
N ASN A 132 4.53 0.30 -15.43
CA ASN A 132 4.15 1.01 -14.21
C ASN A 132 2.63 0.96 -13.98
N LEU A 133 1.83 1.29 -15.00
CA LEU A 133 0.37 1.26 -14.90
C LEU A 133 -0.17 -0.14 -14.60
N LYS A 134 0.37 -1.19 -15.24
CA LYS A 134 0.01 -2.59 -14.93
C LYS A 134 0.28 -2.94 -13.46
N PHE A 135 1.38 -2.44 -12.90
CA PHE A 135 1.70 -2.67 -11.49
C PHE A 135 0.73 -1.93 -10.57
N TRP A 136 0.45 -0.65 -10.84
CA TRP A 136 -0.51 0.13 -10.06
C TRP A 136 -1.93 -0.45 -10.15
N GLU A 137 -2.34 -0.94 -11.32
CA GLU A 137 -3.62 -1.64 -11.49
C GLU A 137 -3.68 -2.93 -10.66
N HIS A 138 -2.57 -3.67 -10.55
CA HIS A 138 -2.50 -4.86 -9.71
C HIS A 138 -2.70 -4.49 -8.24
N GLU A 139 -1.94 -3.52 -7.74
CA GLU A 139 -2.03 -3.06 -6.36
C GLU A 139 -3.42 -2.49 -6.03
N TRP A 140 -4.02 -1.75 -6.96
CA TRP A 140 -5.37 -1.22 -6.81
C TRP A 140 -6.43 -2.34 -6.74
N LYS A 141 -6.44 -3.27 -7.69
CA LYS A 141 -7.40 -4.39 -7.72
C LYS A 141 -7.29 -5.26 -6.48
N LYS A 142 -6.06 -5.53 -6.04
CA LYS A 142 -5.79 -6.48 -4.96
C LYS A 142 -5.96 -5.87 -3.57
N HIS A 143 -5.69 -4.58 -3.43
CA HIS A 143 -5.63 -3.90 -2.12
C HIS A 143 -6.45 -2.62 -2.07
N GLY A 144 -6.25 -1.70 -3.03
CA GLY A 144 -6.82 -0.35 -2.97
C GLY A 144 -8.35 -0.28 -3.00
N MET A 145 -9.02 -1.18 -3.73
CA MET A 145 -10.49 -1.25 -3.77
C MET A 145 -11.15 -1.56 -2.41
N CYS A 146 -10.39 -2.07 -1.44
CA CYS A 146 -10.83 -2.34 -0.06
C CYS A 146 -10.18 -1.40 0.97
N SER A 147 -9.61 -0.28 0.53
CA SER A 147 -8.99 0.72 1.42
C SER A 147 -10.02 1.73 1.94
N ASP A 148 -9.53 2.76 2.64
CA ASP A 148 -10.31 3.94 3.03
C ASP A 148 -10.86 4.74 1.82
N TYR A 149 -10.30 4.53 0.62
CA TYR A 149 -10.60 5.33 -0.59
C TYR A 149 -11.10 4.46 -1.75
N PRO A 150 -12.13 3.62 -1.59
CA PRO A 150 -12.51 2.61 -2.59
C PRO A 150 -12.93 3.22 -3.95
N ASP A 151 -13.50 4.42 -3.96
CA ASP A 151 -13.90 5.17 -5.16
C ASP A 151 -12.95 6.34 -5.51
N GLN A 152 -11.89 6.54 -4.74
CA GLN A 152 -10.96 7.66 -4.89
C GLN A 152 -9.52 7.16 -5.05
N PRO A 153 -9.15 6.56 -6.21
CA PRO A 153 -7.83 5.96 -6.37
C PRO A 153 -6.69 6.94 -6.14
N ARG A 154 -6.83 8.19 -6.59
CA ARG A 154 -5.80 9.21 -6.41
C ARG A 154 -5.42 9.39 -4.94
N ASP A 155 -6.39 9.34 -4.02
CA ASP A 155 -6.15 9.52 -2.59
C ASP A 155 -5.49 8.29 -1.97
N TYR A 156 -5.90 7.07 -2.38
CA TYR A 156 -5.18 5.84 -2.03
C TYR A 156 -3.70 5.91 -2.43
N PHE A 157 -3.40 6.29 -3.68
CA PHE A 157 -2.02 6.39 -4.15
C PHE A 157 -1.26 7.54 -3.48
N ASN A 158 -1.89 8.70 -3.29
CA ASN A 158 -1.29 9.82 -2.57
C ASN A 158 -0.94 9.49 -1.12
N SER A 159 -1.77 8.71 -0.42
CA SER A 159 -1.49 8.30 0.95
C SER A 159 -0.16 7.54 1.07
N ALA A 160 0.09 6.60 0.15
CA ALA A 160 1.35 5.87 0.12
C ALA A 160 2.53 6.78 -0.26
N LEU A 161 2.35 7.68 -1.23
CA LEU A 161 3.37 8.66 -1.62
C LEU A 161 3.74 9.59 -0.46
N GLN A 162 2.76 10.07 0.31
CA GLN A 162 2.98 10.91 1.49
C GLN A 162 3.75 10.16 2.58
N LEU A 163 3.31 8.94 2.92
CA LEU A 163 4.01 8.11 3.91
C LEU A 163 5.45 7.82 3.48
N ARG A 164 5.69 7.46 2.21
CA ARG A 164 7.05 7.20 1.70
C ARG A 164 7.95 8.43 1.78
N ARG A 165 7.43 9.63 1.48
CA ARG A 165 8.20 10.88 1.59
C ARG A 165 8.55 11.22 3.05
N GLY A 166 7.69 10.87 4.00
CA GLY A 166 7.94 11.07 5.43
C GLY A 166 8.93 10.07 6.06
N LEU A 167 9.40 9.07 5.30
CA LEU A 167 10.35 8.05 5.76
C LEU A 167 11.77 8.30 5.20
N ASN A 168 12.15 9.55 4.92
CA ASN A 168 13.46 9.82 4.33
C ASN A 168 14.59 9.35 5.28
N PRO A 169 15.59 8.61 4.78
CA PRO A 169 16.64 8.04 5.62
C PRO A 169 17.44 9.07 6.45
N GLY A 170 17.48 10.33 6.00
CA GLY A 170 18.16 11.43 6.71
C GLY A 170 17.42 11.96 7.93
N ASP A 171 16.17 11.54 8.17
CA ASP A 171 15.38 12.00 9.32
C ASP A 171 15.57 11.11 10.56
N TYR A 172 16.39 10.05 10.45
CA TYR A 172 16.60 9.05 11.50
C TYR A 172 18.08 8.75 11.83
N PHE A 173 19.02 9.55 11.32
CA PHE A 173 20.45 9.50 11.67
C PHE A 173 21.00 10.90 11.97
#